data_AF-A0A2T5KT17-F1
#
_entry.id   AF-A0A2T5KT17-F1
#
_cell.length_a   1.000
_cell.length_b   1.000
_cell.length_c   1.000
_cell.angle_alpha   90.00
_cell.angle_beta   90.00
_cell.angle_gamma   90.00
#
_symmetry.space_group_name_H-M   'P 1'
#
loop_
_entity.id
_entity.type
_entity.pdbx_description
1 polymer ?
#
loop_
_entity_poly.entity_id
_entity_poly.type
_entity_poly.pdbx_seq_one_letter_code
_entity_poly.pdbx_strand_id
1 'polypeptide(L)'
;MRSCLRFMTSLAITLLGGTALAGSQSHLIERARTGLETGVYQFDVLTGKNGNRRIDIRCVDECSADAALYNEDTDFQPVYAMVPKDGSPRFLSLWTSGSALRVMVHGVDGGRPKKLLEVGSRIPPAVSLDAKGDEVFTLCDEDHGCTEYHWSGDRYAVRRIGDWKAP
;
A
#
# COMPACT_ATOMS: atom_id res chain seq x y z
N MET A 1 65.42 39.42 -37.12
CA MET A 1 65.85 38.42 -36.12
C MET A 1 64.63 37.57 -35.77
N ARG A 2 64.75 36.24 -35.90
CA ARG A 2 63.73 35.24 -35.52
C ARG A 2 63.69 35.12 -33.99
N SER A 3 62.51 34.97 -33.37
CA SER A 3 62.35 34.00 -32.27
C SER A 3 60.89 33.82 -31.84
N CYS A 4 60.43 32.58 -32.00
CA CYS A 4 59.50 31.78 -31.20
C CYS A 4 58.51 32.48 -30.23
N LEU A 5 57.21 32.38 -30.52
CA LEU A 5 56.21 32.19 -29.46
C LEU A 5 55.55 30.82 -29.60
N ARG A 6 55.54 30.11 -28.47
CA ARG A 6 55.16 28.72 -28.29
C ARG A 6 53.64 28.56 -28.35
N PHE A 7 53.16 27.59 -29.13
CA PHE A 7 51.79 27.09 -29.01
C PHE A 7 51.70 26.25 -27.72
N MET A 8 51.02 26.77 -26.70
CA MET A 8 50.55 26.01 -25.55
C MET A 8 49.12 25.56 -25.84
N THR A 9 48.95 24.33 -26.28
CA THR A 9 47.65 23.65 -26.36
C THR A 9 47.12 23.41 -24.94
N SER A 10 46.14 24.19 -24.52
CA SER A 10 45.34 23.90 -23.31
C SER A 10 44.33 22.81 -23.63
N LEU A 11 44.52 21.63 -23.05
CA LEU A 11 43.51 20.57 -23.01
C LEU A 11 42.55 20.89 -21.85
N ALA A 12 41.43 21.55 -22.15
CA ALA A 12 40.37 21.75 -21.17
C ALA A 12 39.55 20.44 -21.07
N ILE A 13 39.81 19.65 -20.03
CA ILE A 13 38.95 18.52 -19.66
C ILE A 13 37.73 19.13 -18.95
N THR A 14 36.64 19.33 -19.68
CA THR A 14 35.33 19.57 -19.10
C THR A 14 34.87 18.30 -18.40
N LEU A 15 35.13 18.23 -17.09
CA LEU A 15 34.43 17.33 -16.18
C LEU A 15 32.95 17.75 -16.15
N LEU A 16 32.16 17.16 -17.06
CA LEU A 16 30.72 17.03 -16.87
C LEU A 16 30.53 16.05 -15.71
N GLY A 17 30.57 16.60 -14.49
CA GLY A 17 30.04 15.95 -13.31
C GLY A 17 28.55 15.80 -13.50
N GLY A 18 28.15 14.71 -14.15
CA GLY A 18 26.78 14.25 -14.12
C GLY A 18 26.44 14.00 -12.66
N THR A 19 25.62 14.87 -12.08
CA THR A 19 24.87 14.52 -10.89
C THR A 19 23.91 13.42 -11.32
N ALA A 20 24.40 12.17 -11.23
CA ALA A 20 23.52 11.03 -11.17
C ALA A 20 22.63 11.28 -9.96
N LEU A 21 21.42 11.78 -10.20
CA LEU A 21 20.34 11.72 -9.24
C LEU A 21 20.27 10.24 -8.88
N ALA A 22 20.75 9.90 -7.68
CA ALA A 22 20.57 8.59 -7.11
C ALA A 22 19.06 8.36 -7.05
N GLY A 23 18.52 7.75 -8.11
CA GLY A 23 17.14 7.33 -8.19
C GLY A 23 16.96 6.37 -7.04
N SER A 24 16.26 6.85 -6.02
CA SER A 24 15.97 6.07 -4.83
C SER A 24 15.26 4.80 -5.24
N GLN A 25 15.98 3.68 -5.20
CA GLN A 25 15.43 2.38 -5.58
C GLN A 25 14.48 1.94 -4.47
N SER A 26 13.19 2.22 -4.67
CA SER A 26 12.13 1.64 -3.85
C SER A 26 11.89 0.22 -4.35
N HIS A 27 12.00 -0.75 -3.46
CA HIS A 27 11.83 -2.16 -3.82
C HIS A 27 10.37 -2.58 -3.61
N LEU A 28 9.74 -3.14 -4.64
CA LEU A 28 8.41 -3.72 -4.54
C LEU A 28 8.44 -4.98 -3.67
N ILE A 29 7.55 -5.04 -2.69
CA ILE A 29 7.39 -6.18 -1.77
C ILE A 29 6.14 -6.96 -2.15
N GLU A 30 5.01 -6.27 -2.29
CA GLU A 30 3.70 -6.86 -2.52
C GLU A 30 2.93 -6.03 -3.53
N ARG A 31 2.08 -6.67 -4.34
CA ARG A 31 1.23 -5.99 -5.32
C ARG A 31 -0.14 -6.66 -5.42
N ALA A 32 -1.18 -5.84 -5.39
CA ALA A 32 -2.54 -6.23 -5.75
C ALA A 32 -3.13 -5.27 -6.80
N ARG A 33 -4.08 -5.75 -7.59
CA ARG A 33 -4.77 -4.96 -8.62
C ARG A 33 -6.26 -5.25 -8.62
N THR A 34 -7.07 -4.22 -8.80
CA THR A 34 -8.52 -4.34 -9.01
C THR A 34 -8.96 -3.40 -10.13
N GLY A 35 -9.89 -3.85 -10.97
CA GLY A 35 -10.41 -3.09 -12.11
C GLY A 35 -11.78 -2.49 -11.81
N LEU A 36 -11.97 -1.22 -12.16
CA LEU A 36 -13.21 -0.46 -12.03
C LEU A 36 -13.56 0.21 -13.36
N GLU A 37 -14.79 0.73 -13.46
CA GLU A 37 -15.18 1.60 -14.59
C GLU A 37 -14.29 2.85 -14.71
N THR A 38 -13.70 3.30 -13.59
CA THR A 38 -12.79 4.45 -13.54
C THR A 38 -11.33 4.10 -13.80
N GLY A 39 -11.03 2.84 -14.12
CA GLY A 39 -9.69 2.35 -14.46
C GLY A 39 -9.19 1.22 -13.56
N VAL A 40 -7.96 0.78 -13.80
CA VAL A 40 -7.29 -0.28 -13.04
C VAL A 40 -6.44 0.33 -11.94
N TYR A 41 -6.79 0.00 -10.70
CA TYR A 41 -6.06 0.47 -9.51
C TYR A 41 -5.07 -0.58 -9.06
N GLN A 42 -3.86 -0.13 -8.71
CA GLN A 42 -2.78 -0.94 -8.19
C GLN A 42 -2.43 -0.50 -6.78
N PHE A 43 -2.42 -1.45 -5.86
CA PHE A 43 -1.88 -1.34 -4.52
C PHE A 43 -0.46 -1.93 -4.53
N ASP A 44 0.54 -1.10 -4.27
CA ASP A 44 1.94 -1.50 -4.11
C ASP A 44 2.36 -1.32 -2.66
N VAL A 45 3.05 -2.31 -2.10
CA VAL A 45 3.88 -2.13 -0.90
C VAL A 45 5.32 -2.01 -1.32
N LEU A 46 5.96 -0.90 -0.95
CA LEU A 46 7.33 -0.58 -1.29
C LEU A 46 8.20 -0.52 -0.04
N THR A 47 9.47 -0.89 -0.17
CA THR A 47 10.50 -0.49 0.79
C THR A 47 10.90 0.95 0.50
N GLY A 48 10.73 1.83 1.49
CA GLY A 48 11.17 3.22 1.43
C GLY A 48 12.66 3.38 1.81
N LYS A 49 13.15 4.61 1.66
CA LYS A 49 14.58 4.97 1.76
C LYS A 49 15.25 4.60 3.07
N ASN A 50 14.51 4.63 4.17
CA ASN A 50 15.03 4.46 5.53
C ASN A 50 14.72 3.07 6.09
N GLY A 51 14.36 2.11 5.23
CA GLY A 51 13.86 0.81 5.66
C GLY A 51 12.40 0.85 6.14
N ASN A 52 11.74 2.02 6.11
CA ASN A 52 10.30 2.13 6.29
C ASN A 52 9.56 1.41 5.16
N ARG A 53 8.27 1.15 5.36
CA ARG A 53 7.39 0.61 4.32
C ARG A 53 6.49 1.71 3.82
N ARG A 54 6.14 1.67 2.55
CA ARG A 54 5.22 2.61 1.92
C ARG A 54 4.10 1.86 1.24
N ILE A 55 2.88 2.30 1.46
CA ILE A 55 1.70 1.92 0.71
C ILE A 55 1.52 2.96 -0.39
N ASP A 56 1.48 2.53 -1.65
CA ASP A 56 1.14 3.36 -2.79
C ASP A 56 -0.09 2.78 -3.50
N ILE A 57 -1.14 3.57 -3.66
CA ILE A 57 -2.33 3.19 -4.42
C ILE A 57 -2.55 4.20 -5.53
N ARG A 58 -2.48 3.72 -6.78
CA ARG A 58 -2.64 4.56 -7.97
C ARG A 58 -3.42 3.83 -9.05
N CYS A 59 -4.08 4.60 -9.90
CA CYS A 59 -4.55 4.08 -11.17
C CYS A 59 -3.33 3.85 -12.10
N VAL A 60 -3.31 2.72 -12.80
CA VAL A 60 -2.22 2.31 -13.71
C VAL A 60 -2.66 2.02 -15.13
N ASP A 61 -3.97 1.88 -15.38
CA ASP A 61 -4.54 1.66 -16.70
C ASP A 61 -5.95 2.27 -16.79
N GLU A 62 -6.34 2.73 -17.98
CA GLU A 62 -7.64 3.37 -18.24
C GLU A 62 -7.97 4.54 -17.30
N CYS A 63 -6.94 5.28 -16.89
CA CYS A 63 -7.04 6.32 -15.87
C CYS A 63 -7.50 7.67 -16.42
N SER A 64 -8.26 8.41 -15.62
CA SER A 64 -8.42 9.85 -15.85
C SER A 64 -7.09 10.57 -15.66
N ALA A 65 -6.91 11.70 -16.37
CA ALA A 65 -5.67 12.50 -16.27
C ALA A 65 -5.42 13.06 -14.86
N ASP A 66 -6.47 13.18 -14.07
CA ASP A 66 -6.50 13.67 -12.69
C ASP A 66 -6.67 12.53 -11.65
N ALA A 67 -6.41 11.28 -12.04
CA ALA A 67 -6.57 10.13 -11.17
C ALA A 67 -5.78 10.31 -9.86
N ALA A 68 -6.49 10.20 -8.74
CA ALA A 68 -5.92 10.45 -7.43
C ALA A 68 -4.91 9.37 -7.04
N LEU A 69 -3.84 9.80 -6.36
CA LEU A 69 -2.83 8.95 -5.74
C LEU A 69 -3.05 8.93 -4.23
N TYR A 70 -2.91 7.76 -3.62
CA TYR A 70 -2.73 7.62 -2.18
C TYR A 70 -1.32 7.13 -1.89
N ASN A 71 -0.68 7.74 -0.91
CA ASN A 71 0.57 7.25 -0.35
C ASN A 71 0.56 7.35 1.17
N GLU A 72 1.20 6.39 1.83
CA GLU A 72 1.38 6.39 3.26
C GLU A 72 2.65 5.63 3.64
N ASP A 73 3.48 6.23 4.48
CA ASP A 73 4.62 5.55 5.10
C ASP A 73 4.18 4.88 6.42
N THR A 74 4.70 3.68 6.68
CA THR A 74 4.41 2.88 7.88
C THR A 74 5.65 2.15 8.37
N ASP A 75 5.76 2.01 9.70
CA ASP A 75 6.85 1.27 10.35
C ASP A 75 6.54 -0.23 10.50
N PHE A 76 5.34 -0.65 10.14
CA PHE A 76 4.93 -2.05 10.20
C PHE A 76 5.46 -2.84 8.99
N GLN A 77 5.76 -4.11 9.21
CA GLN A 77 6.13 -5.04 8.13
C GLN A 77 4.87 -5.60 7.47
N PRO A 78 4.81 -5.69 6.13
CA PRO A 78 3.69 -6.34 5.46
C PRO A 78 3.71 -7.84 5.74
N VAL A 79 2.54 -8.40 6.02
CA VAL A 79 2.33 -9.86 6.09
C VAL A 79 1.77 -10.34 4.76
N TYR A 80 0.70 -9.70 4.26
CA TYR A 80 0.13 -9.92 2.93
C TYR A 80 -0.76 -8.75 2.52
N ALA A 81 -1.05 -8.63 1.22
CA ALA A 81 -2.14 -7.82 0.70
C ALA A 81 -3.02 -8.65 -0.24
N MET A 82 -4.33 -8.41 -0.22
CA MET A 82 -5.28 -9.10 -1.08
C MET A 82 -6.39 -8.19 -1.57
N VAL A 83 -6.98 -8.58 -2.68
CA VAL A 83 -8.25 -8.06 -3.15
C VAL A 83 -9.37 -8.86 -2.46
N PRO A 84 -10.42 -8.21 -1.96
CA PRO A 84 -11.60 -8.87 -1.40
C PRO A 84 -12.17 -9.95 -2.31
N LYS A 85 -12.68 -11.02 -1.70
CA LYS A 85 -13.36 -12.10 -2.43
C LYS A 85 -14.74 -11.70 -2.95
N ASP A 86 -15.35 -10.68 -2.36
CA ASP A 86 -16.65 -10.13 -2.76
C ASP A 86 -16.58 -9.23 -4.02
N GLY A 87 -15.37 -9.00 -4.56
CA GLY A 87 -15.15 -8.17 -5.75
C GLY A 87 -15.31 -6.67 -5.50
N SER A 88 -15.47 -6.24 -4.26
CA SER A 88 -15.64 -4.84 -3.91
C SER A 88 -14.38 -4.00 -4.23
N PRO A 89 -14.55 -2.69 -4.54
CA PRO A 89 -13.48 -1.79 -4.97
C PRO A 89 -12.56 -1.36 -3.82
N ARG A 90 -11.90 -2.32 -3.16
CA ARG A 90 -11.03 -2.09 -2.01
C ARG A 90 -9.86 -3.06 -1.98
N PHE A 91 -8.90 -2.77 -1.12
CA PHE A 91 -7.74 -3.61 -0.82
C PHE A 91 -7.72 -3.89 0.68
N LEU A 92 -7.48 -5.15 1.05
CA LEU A 92 -7.17 -5.52 2.42
C LEU A 92 -5.67 -5.80 2.54
N SER A 93 -5.06 -5.30 3.59
CA SER A 93 -3.66 -5.62 3.92
C SER A 93 -3.50 -5.92 5.41
N LEU A 94 -2.66 -6.91 5.71
CA LEU A 94 -2.27 -7.28 7.05
C LEU A 94 -0.81 -6.89 7.29
N TRP A 95 -0.56 -6.26 8.42
CA TRP A 95 0.74 -5.71 8.81
C TRP A 95 1.11 -6.15 10.23
N THR A 96 2.40 -6.16 10.55
CA THR A 96 2.89 -6.56 11.89
C THR A 96 4.00 -5.65 12.40
N SER A 97 3.98 -5.37 13.70
CA SER A 97 5.11 -4.77 14.42
C SER A 97 6.04 -5.84 15.03
N GLY A 98 5.73 -7.12 14.83
CA GLY A 98 6.33 -8.26 15.53
C GLY A 98 5.56 -8.67 16.80
N SER A 99 4.92 -7.73 17.48
CA SER A 99 4.15 -7.96 18.71
C SER A 99 2.64 -7.76 18.58
N ALA A 100 2.21 -7.10 17.50
CA ALA A 100 0.80 -6.86 17.21
C ALA A 100 0.57 -6.86 15.70
N LEU A 101 -0.65 -7.18 15.31
CA LEU A 101 -1.12 -7.12 13.93
C LEU A 101 -1.93 -5.85 13.71
N ARG A 102 -1.91 -5.34 12.47
CA ARG A 102 -2.80 -4.28 12.00
C ARG A 102 -3.44 -4.68 10.69
N VAL A 103 -4.76 -4.55 10.65
CA VAL A 103 -5.53 -4.66 9.42
C VAL A 103 -5.78 -3.26 8.89
N MET A 104 -5.44 -3.05 7.62
CA MET A 104 -5.72 -1.81 6.90
C MET A 104 -6.56 -2.10 5.67
N VAL A 105 -7.67 -1.36 5.53
CA VAL A 105 -8.56 -1.42 4.37
C VAL A 105 -8.49 -0.10 3.63
N HIS A 106 -8.25 -0.16 2.33
CA HIS A 106 -8.23 1.01 1.45
C HIS A 106 -9.28 0.86 0.36
N GLY A 107 -10.17 1.83 0.22
CA GLY A 107 -11.16 1.89 -0.85
C GLY A 107 -10.62 2.66 -2.04
N VAL A 108 -11.04 2.26 -3.25
CA VAL A 108 -10.73 2.96 -4.51
C VAL A 108 -11.99 3.34 -5.30
N ASP A 109 -13.17 3.21 -4.67
CA ASP A 109 -14.45 3.57 -5.27
C ASP A 109 -14.51 5.03 -5.76
N GLY A 110 -15.22 5.26 -6.86
CA GLY A 110 -15.28 6.56 -7.55
C GLY A 110 -13.91 7.08 -8.01
N GLY A 111 -12.93 6.19 -8.10
CA GLY A 111 -11.57 6.48 -8.56
C GLY A 111 -10.70 7.28 -7.59
N ARG A 112 -11.07 7.34 -6.30
CA ARG A 112 -10.35 8.10 -5.27
C ARG A 112 -9.85 7.19 -4.16
N PRO A 113 -8.57 6.75 -4.23
CA PRO A 113 -7.98 5.93 -3.20
C PRO A 113 -8.01 6.62 -1.83
N LYS A 114 -8.55 5.94 -0.80
CA LYS A 114 -8.63 6.44 0.59
C LYS A 114 -8.52 5.28 1.59
N LYS A 115 -7.98 5.55 2.78
CA LYS A 115 -8.05 4.59 3.89
C LYS A 115 -9.47 4.57 4.48
N LEU A 116 -10.05 3.38 4.58
CA LEU A 116 -11.40 3.15 5.13
C LEU A 116 -11.35 2.67 6.58
N LEU A 117 -10.36 1.84 6.91
CA LEU A 117 -10.20 1.25 8.23
C LEU A 117 -8.71 1.04 8.53
N GLU A 118 -8.35 1.32 9.77
CA GLU A 118 -7.12 0.83 10.39
C GLU A 118 -7.44 0.38 11.81
N VAL A 119 -7.15 -0.89 12.09
CA VAL A 119 -7.46 -1.48 13.40
C VAL A 119 -6.40 -2.51 13.78
N GLY A 120 -6.05 -2.51 15.07
CA GLY A 120 -5.12 -3.46 15.64
C GLY A 120 -5.80 -4.77 16.05
N SER A 121 -5.06 -5.86 16.00
CA SER A 121 -5.44 -7.12 16.64
C SER A 121 -4.20 -7.83 17.16
N ARG A 122 -4.37 -8.68 18.18
CA ARG A 122 -3.32 -9.58 18.66
C ARG A 122 -3.40 -10.95 18.00
N ILE A 123 -4.54 -11.26 17.38
CA ILE A 123 -4.84 -12.55 16.77
C ILE A 123 -4.98 -12.33 15.26
N PRO A 124 -4.49 -13.24 14.40
CA PRO A 124 -4.70 -13.13 12.96
C PRO A 124 -6.19 -12.96 12.62
N PRO A 125 -6.55 -12.01 11.74
CA PRO A 125 -7.92 -11.83 11.32
C PRO A 125 -8.41 -13.05 10.55
N ALA A 126 -9.67 -13.43 10.73
CA ALA A 126 -10.35 -14.36 9.84
C ALA A 126 -11.12 -13.59 8.77
N VAL A 127 -11.09 -14.08 7.53
CA VAL A 127 -11.83 -13.50 6.41
C VAL A 127 -12.75 -14.56 5.82
N SER A 128 -14.04 -14.25 5.73
CA SER A 128 -15.08 -15.15 5.24
C SER A 128 -16.08 -14.39 4.37
N LEU A 129 -16.99 -15.11 3.72
CA LEU A 129 -18.14 -14.52 3.02
C LEU A 129 -19.40 -14.83 3.83
N ASP A 130 -20.31 -13.86 3.96
CA ASP A 130 -21.61 -14.07 4.59
C ASP A 130 -22.60 -14.78 3.65
N ALA A 131 -23.85 -14.96 4.10
CA ALA A 131 -24.90 -15.60 3.32
C ALA A 131 -25.32 -14.81 2.06
N LYS A 132 -24.97 -13.53 1.96
CA LYS A 132 -25.20 -12.67 0.79
C LYS A 132 -24.00 -12.64 -0.15
N GLY A 133 -22.87 -13.21 0.25
CA GLY A 133 -21.62 -13.17 -0.50
C GLY A 133 -20.75 -11.95 -0.18
N ASP A 134 -21.13 -11.16 0.83
CA ASP A 134 -20.36 -9.99 1.27
C ASP A 134 -19.19 -10.45 2.16
N GLU A 135 -18.02 -9.83 2.02
CA GLU A 135 -16.85 -10.24 2.82
C GLU A 135 -16.93 -9.72 4.25
N VAL A 136 -16.72 -10.64 5.19
CA VAL A 136 -16.73 -10.41 6.63
C VAL A 136 -15.34 -10.64 7.18
N PHE A 137 -14.86 -9.65 7.94
CA PHE A 137 -13.60 -9.74 8.69
C PHE A 137 -13.91 -9.90 10.16
N THR A 138 -13.34 -10.92 10.77
CA THR A 138 -13.47 -11.15 12.20
C THR A 138 -12.14 -10.86 12.88
N LEU A 139 -12.18 -9.91 13.81
CA LEU A 139 -11.08 -9.60 14.71
C LEU A 139 -11.43 -10.11 16.08
N CYS A 140 -10.56 -10.95 16.63
CA CYS A 140 -10.69 -11.38 18.00
C CYS A 140 -9.56 -10.79 18.84
N ASP A 141 -9.89 -10.53 20.09
CA ASP A 141 -8.95 -10.17 21.13
C ASP A 141 -9.33 -10.94 22.40
N GLU A 142 -8.32 -11.31 23.18
CA GLU A 142 -8.51 -12.14 24.38
C GLU A 142 -9.35 -11.38 25.43
N ASP A 143 -9.14 -10.06 25.54
CA ASP A 143 -9.77 -9.21 26.56
C ASP A 143 -11.18 -8.73 26.16
N HIS A 144 -11.44 -8.56 24.86
CA HIS A 144 -12.64 -7.89 24.35
C HIS A 144 -13.56 -8.78 23.52
N GLY A 145 -13.15 -10.01 23.24
CA GLY A 145 -13.88 -10.96 22.42
C GLY A 145 -13.75 -10.72 20.92
N CYS A 146 -14.70 -11.24 20.15
CA CYS A 146 -14.69 -11.19 18.69
C CYS A 146 -15.66 -10.14 18.15
N THR A 147 -15.18 -9.40 17.16
CA THR A 147 -15.90 -8.36 16.43
C THR A 147 -15.83 -8.64 14.94
N GLU A 148 -16.98 -8.59 14.28
CA GLU A 148 -17.09 -8.70 12.84
C GLU A 148 -17.27 -7.32 12.20
N TYR A 149 -16.60 -7.15 11.07
CA TYR A 149 -16.73 -6.02 10.17
C TYR A 149 -17.42 -6.53 8.90
N HIS A 150 -18.67 -6.13 8.74
CA HIS A 150 -19.53 -6.48 7.61
C HIS A 150 -19.45 -5.37 6.58
N TRP A 151 -18.88 -5.65 5.42
CA TRP A 151 -18.68 -4.64 4.38
C TRP A 151 -19.85 -4.57 3.42
N SER A 152 -20.14 -3.36 2.94
CA SER A 152 -21.10 -3.09 1.88
C SER A 152 -20.61 -1.87 1.10
N GLY A 153 -19.89 -2.11 0.02
CA GLY A 153 -19.21 -1.05 -0.74
C GLY A 153 -18.11 -0.38 0.08
N ASP A 154 -18.17 0.95 0.22
CA ASP A 154 -17.20 1.74 0.98
C ASP A 154 -17.53 1.90 2.48
N ARG A 155 -18.63 1.28 2.92
CA ARG A 155 -19.10 1.32 4.32
C ARG A 155 -18.95 -0.04 4.97
N TYR A 156 -18.88 -0.03 6.28
CA TYR A 156 -18.95 -1.25 7.08
C TYR A 156 -19.84 -1.05 8.30
N ALA A 157 -20.46 -2.14 8.74
CA ALA A 157 -21.12 -2.25 10.02
C ALA A 157 -20.26 -3.11 10.95
N VAL A 158 -20.26 -2.75 12.24
CA VAL A 158 -19.51 -3.47 13.27
C VAL A 158 -20.50 -4.28 14.10
N ARG A 159 -20.25 -5.58 14.27
CA ARG A 159 -21.07 -6.48 15.09
C ARG A 159 -20.21 -7.23 16.08
N ARG A 160 -20.47 -7.07 17.38
CA ARG A 160 -19.87 -7.93 18.41
C ARG A 160 -20.53 -9.30 18.36
N ILE A 161 -19.74 -10.37 18.29
CA ILE A 161 -20.24 -11.75 18.14
C ILE A 161 -19.98 -12.67 19.32
N GLY A 162 -19.38 -12.14 20.39
CA GLY A 162 -19.21 -12.85 21.66
C GLY A 162 -17.78 -12.81 22.16
N ASP A 163 -17.51 -13.56 23.21
CA ASP A 163 -16.19 -13.67 23.80
C ASP A 163 -15.28 -14.55 22.94
N TRP A 164 -13.99 -14.24 22.92
CA TRP A 164 -13.02 -15.06 22.21
C TRP A 164 -12.83 -16.35 22.99
N LYS A 165 -12.90 -17.47 22.28
CA LYS A 165 -12.54 -18.78 22.80
C LYS A 165 -11.31 -19.24 22.05
N ALA A 166 -10.22 -19.48 22.79
CA ALA A 166 -9.02 -20.06 22.23
C ALA A 166 -9.36 -21.39 21.52
N PRO A 167 -8.72 -21.69 20.37
CA PRO A 167 -8.79 -23.01 19.76
C PRO A 167 -8.31 -24.13 20.70
#